data_AF-A0A7Y3FTN7-F1
#
_entry.id   AF-A0A7Y3FTN7-F1
#
_cell.length_a   1.000
_cell.length_b   1.000
_cell.length_c   1.000
_cell.angle_alpha   90.00
_cell.angle_beta   90.00
_cell.angle_gamma   90.00
#
_symmetry.space_group_name_H-M   'P 1'
#
loop_
_entity.id
_entity.type
_entity.pdbx_description
1 polymer ?
#
loop_
_entity_poly.entity_id
_entity_poly.type
_entity_poly.pdbx_seq_one_letter_code
_entity_poly.pdbx_strand_id
1 'polypeptide(L)'
;MKAFIFSFLFTLSFPGYGQDIAEVNSDIPRPPLFSDEAPLPIKLKYSNKQVKKETNDSTYLASMIWYMEGNSWDSISVKLRARGNFRRKTCYFAPLKLKFSNSRIEGTPFEGNRKLKLVLPCLLDRNTSDYVLREYLAYKLYEILAPYHFKTRLTEISLVEAKGRREVSHSVLGFLIEDMDYLTLRYEGQEIKRLIHPLQHDPISSIQNSFFQFMIANTDYSTKQQHNQKLLFANNKIIPVPYDFDMSGLVNAPYAAVTNIQNLSGSISMVTDRIYKGYEREEAHLEMVRQACLAKKPFMLNEVSKIKERFQDPGQYKEASDFIASFFDILEDDKKFAKQILGRLRTR
;
A
#
# COMPACT_ATOMS: atom_id res chain seq x y z
N MET A 1 -23.99 -40.43 -58.29
CA MET A 1 -23.77 -40.59 -56.84
C MET A 1 -22.60 -39.70 -56.44
N LYS A 2 -22.86 -38.55 -55.80
CA LYS A 2 -21.83 -37.66 -55.27
C LYS A 2 -21.77 -37.89 -53.75
N ALA A 3 -20.64 -38.38 -53.25
CA ALA A 3 -20.41 -38.60 -51.83
C ALA A 3 -20.06 -37.26 -51.16
N PHE A 4 -20.85 -36.87 -50.16
CA PHE A 4 -20.54 -35.75 -49.27
C PHE A 4 -19.66 -36.27 -48.12
N ILE A 5 -18.44 -35.76 -48.03
CA ILE A 5 -17.56 -35.97 -46.88
C ILE A 5 -17.91 -34.90 -45.84
N PHE A 6 -18.53 -35.31 -44.74
CA PHE A 6 -18.77 -34.45 -43.58
C PHE A 6 -17.48 -34.38 -42.75
N SER A 7 -16.82 -33.23 -42.74
CA SER A 7 -15.70 -32.94 -41.85
C SER A 7 -16.27 -32.56 -40.48
N PHE A 8 -16.00 -33.39 -39.46
CA PHE A 8 -16.39 -33.13 -38.07
C PHE A 8 -15.29 -32.30 -37.41
N LEU A 9 -15.49 -30.99 -37.30
CA LEU A 9 -14.65 -30.08 -36.52
C LEU A 9 -14.90 -30.33 -35.03
N PHE A 10 -13.98 -31.05 -34.38
CA PHE A 10 -13.97 -31.24 -32.93
C PHE A 10 -13.44 -29.96 -32.26
N THR A 11 -14.34 -29.12 -31.74
CA THR A 11 -13.98 -27.97 -30.90
C THR A 11 -13.66 -28.48 -29.49
N LEU A 12 -12.37 -28.63 -29.20
CA LEU A 12 -11.87 -28.87 -27.84
C LEU A 12 -12.15 -27.62 -26.99
N SER A 13 -13.23 -27.67 -26.23
CA SER A 13 -13.59 -26.67 -25.23
C SER A 13 -12.76 -26.92 -23.98
N PHE A 14 -11.70 -26.14 -23.77
CA PHE A 14 -11.00 -26.13 -22.49
C PHE A 14 -11.94 -25.51 -21.44
N PRO A 15 -12.23 -26.19 -20.32
CA PRO A 15 -12.95 -25.57 -19.22
C PRO A 15 -12.03 -24.52 -18.61
N GLY A 16 -12.35 -23.25 -18.84
CA GLY A 16 -11.76 -22.15 -18.09
C GLY A 16 -12.12 -22.32 -16.62
N TYR A 17 -11.15 -22.65 -15.78
CA TYR A 17 -11.26 -22.49 -14.33
C TYR A 17 -11.26 -20.99 -14.02
N GLY A 18 -12.41 -20.34 -14.24
CA GLY A 18 -12.74 -19.10 -13.55
C GLY A 18 -13.03 -19.48 -12.11
N GLN A 19 -12.07 -19.28 -11.20
CA GLN A 19 -12.42 -19.18 -9.80
C GLN A 19 -13.22 -17.89 -9.65
N ASP A 20 -14.52 -18.03 -9.45
CA ASP A 20 -15.37 -16.97 -8.91
C ASP A 20 -14.74 -16.51 -7.60
N ILE A 21 -14.09 -15.35 -7.65
CA ILE A 21 -13.69 -14.62 -6.45
C ILE A 21 -15.02 -14.15 -5.87
N ALA A 22 -15.56 -14.88 -4.90
CA ALA A 22 -16.75 -14.47 -4.19
C ALA A 22 -16.54 -13.02 -3.70
N GLU A 23 -17.26 -12.08 -4.31
CA GLU A 23 -17.41 -10.74 -3.76
C GLU A 23 -18.08 -10.92 -2.40
N VAL A 24 -17.31 -10.70 -1.33
CA VAL A 24 -17.85 -10.62 0.02
C VAL A 24 -18.71 -9.36 0.06
N ASN A 25 -20.00 -9.55 -0.22
CA ASN A 25 -21.03 -8.53 -0.08
C ASN A 25 -21.40 -8.47 1.41
N SER A 26 -20.56 -7.79 2.20
CA SER A 26 -20.92 -7.45 3.58
C SER A 26 -21.66 -6.12 3.57
N ASP A 27 -22.89 -6.12 4.09
CA ASP A 27 -23.75 -4.94 4.35
C ASP A 27 -23.17 -3.99 5.43
N ILE A 28 -21.86 -4.07 5.68
CA ILE A 28 -21.17 -3.18 6.61
C ILE A 28 -21.02 -1.82 5.91
N PRO A 29 -21.59 -0.73 6.45
CA PRO A 29 -21.43 0.60 5.88
C PRO A 29 -19.95 0.90 5.70
N ARG A 30 -19.51 1.05 4.44
CA ARG A 30 -18.14 1.43 4.14
C ARG A 30 -17.93 2.83 4.72
N PRO A 31 -16.86 3.07 5.50
CA PRO A 31 -16.59 4.41 6.00
C PRO A 31 -16.51 5.41 4.82
N PRO A 32 -17.28 6.50 4.82
CA PRO A 32 -17.40 7.42 3.67
C PRO A 32 -16.06 7.98 3.19
N LEU A 33 -15.09 8.09 4.09
CA LEU A 33 -13.76 8.61 3.78
C LEU A 33 -13.13 7.96 2.55
N PHE A 34 -13.22 6.64 2.42
CA PHE A 34 -12.48 5.87 1.42
C PHE A 34 -13.32 5.45 0.20
N SER A 35 -14.60 5.81 0.15
CA SER A 35 -15.44 5.59 -1.04
C SER A 35 -15.21 6.65 -2.12
N ASP A 36 -14.63 7.80 -1.76
CA ASP A 36 -14.26 8.87 -2.68
C ASP A 36 -12.74 8.87 -2.89
N GLU A 37 -12.32 8.81 -4.15
CA GLU A 37 -10.91 8.80 -4.55
C GLU A 37 -10.33 10.22 -4.73
N ALA A 38 -11.17 11.26 -4.78
CA ALA A 38 -10.69 12.63 -4.88
C ALA A 38 -9.90 13.02 -3.62
N PRO A 39 -8.76 13.73 -3.76
CA PRO A 39 -8.01 14.16 -2.60
C PRO A 39 -8.88 14.99 -1.66
N LEU A 40 -8.79 14.73 -0.36
CA LEU A 40 -9.50 15.51 0.65
C LEU A 40 -8.62 16.70 1.07
N PRO A 41 -9.00 17.96 0.81
CA PRO A 41 -8.28 19.10 1.37
C PRO A 41 -8.46 19.14 2.89
N ILE A 42 -7.36 19.22 3.62
CA ILE A 42 -7.36 19.34 5.08
C ILE A 42 -6.45 20.46 5.55
N LYS A 43 -6.75 21.00 6.74
CA LYS A 43 -5.82 21.85 7.49
C LYS A 43 -5.50 21.20 8.83
N LEU A 44 -4.26 21.35 9.25
CA LEU A 44 -3.79 20.88 10.55
C LEU A 44 -2.97 21.98 11.23
N LYS A 45 -3.04 22.03 12.56
CA LYS A 45 -2.21 22.93 13.36
C LYS A 45 -1.52 22.15 14.48
N TYR A 46 -0.21 21.94 14.36
CA TYR A 46 0.59 21.27 15.40
C TYR A 46 2.09 21.56 15.25
N SER A 47 2.85 21.37 16.33
CA SER A 47 4.32 21.45 16.28
C SER A 47 4.93 20.08 15.98
N ASN A 48 5.72 19.96 14.89
CA ASN A 48 6.41 18.71 14.53
C ASN A 48 7.36 18.26 15.64
N LYS A 49 8.11 19.22 16.23
CA LYS A 49 9.00 18.97 17.36
C LYS A 49 8.23 18.45 18.58
N GLN A 50 7.10 19.09 18.89
CA GLN A 50 6.30 18.73 20.06
C GLN A 50 5.67 17.35 19.90
N VAL A 51 5.01 17.06 18.77
CA VAL A 51 4.38 15.76 18.54
C VAL A 51 5.41 14.62 18.57
N LYS A 52 6.61 14.83 18.02
CA LYS A 52 7.71 13.86 18.07
C LYS A 52 8.24 13.63 19.50
N LYS A 53 8.27 14.67 20.35
CA LYS A 53 8.83 14.63 21.71
C LYS A 53 7.83 14.10 22.75
N GLU A 54 6.59 14.58 22.71
CA GLU A 54 5.63 14.43 23.82
C GLU A 54 4.65 13.27 23.63
N THR A 55 4.57 12.71 22.42
CA THR A 55 3.68 11.57 22.13
C THR A 55 4.41 10.24 22.14
N ASN A 56 3.74 9.17 22.54
CA ASN A 56 4.23 7.79 22.52
C ASN A 56 3.02 6.87 22.34
N ASP A 57 3.20 5.55 22.42
CA ASP A 57 2.10 4.62 22.12
C ASP A 57 0.84 4.79 22.98
N SER A 58 0.91 5.51 24.10
CA SER A 58 -0.20 5.85 24.98
C SER A 58 -0.58 7.34 25.00
N THR A 59 0.31 8.25 24.59
CA THR A 59 0.08 9.71 24.69
C THR A 59 -0.20 10.37 23.33
N TYR A 60 -1.05 11.40 23.34
CA TYR A 60 -1.48 12.14 22.16
C TYR A 60 -1.54 13.64 22.46
N LEU A 61 -1.29 14.48 21.46
CA LEU A 61 -1.55 15.92 21.51
C LEU A 61 -2.95 16.23 20.97
N ALA A 62 -3.70 17.07 21.67
CA ALA A 62 -4.96 17.59 21.16
C ALA A 62 -4.70 18.62 20.05
N SER A 63 -5.51 18.58 19.00
CA SER A 63 -5.49 19.51 17.87
C SER A 63 -6.89 19.56 17.24
N MET A 64 -7.01 20.33 16.17
CA MET A 64 -8.18 20.39 15.30
C MET A 64 -7.72 20.00 13.90
N ILE A 65 -8.54 19.20 13.21
CA ILE A 65 -8.45 19.02 11.77
C ILE A 65 -9.61 19.77 11.13
N TRP A 66 -9.29 20.60 10.15
CA TRP A 66 -10.30 21.19 9.28
C TRP A 66 -10.33 20.40 7.99
N TYR A 67 -11.50 20.15 7.45
CA TYR A 67 -11.68 19.42 6.20
C TYR A 67 -12.65 20.16 5.30
N MET A 68 -12.48 20.00 3.99
CA MET A 68 -13.43 20.51 3.01
C MET A 68 -14.63 19.57 2.91
N GLU A 69 -15.83 20.12 3.02
CA GLU A 69 -17.09 19.46 2.76
C GLU A 69 -17.91 20.30 1.78
N GLY A 70 -18.11 19.78 0.56
CA GLY A 70 -18.59 20.57 -0.56
C GLY A 70 -17.66 21.75 -0.82
N ASN A 71 -18.16 22.97 -0.60
CA ASN A 71 -17.42 24.22 -0.78
C ASN A 71 -17.14 24.96 0.55
N SER A 72 -17.37 24.31 1.70
CA SER A 72 -17.17 24.88 3.02
C SER A 72 -16.14 24.10 3.85
N TRP A 73 -15.43 24.82 4.72
CA TRP A 73 -14.57 24.21 5.73
C TRP A 73 -15.36 23.92 6.98
N ASP A 74 -15.31 22.68 7.45
CA ASP A 74 -15.73 22.31 8.80
C ASP A 74 -14.53 21.77 9.59
N SER A 75 -14.71 21.50 10.89
CA SER A 75 -13.64 21.11 11.78
C SER A 75 -14.07 20.16 12.88
N ILE A 76 -13.19 19.21 13.19
CA ILE A 76 -13.38 18.28 14.29
C ILE A 76 -12.13 18.18 15.15
N SER A 77 -12.34 17.96 16.45
CA SER A 77 -11.23 17.74 17.38
C SER A 77 -10.54 16.42 17.09
N VAL A 78 -9.21 16.43 17.04
CA VAL A 78 -8.39 15.26 16.77
C VAL A 78 -7.27 15.14 17.77
N LYS A 79 -6.91 13.91 18.12
CA LYS A 79 -5.73 13.58 18.92
C LYS A 79 -4.64 13.07 17.97
N LEU A 80 -3.49 13.73 17.98
CA LEU A 80 -2.34 13.47 17.12
C LEU A 80 -1.24 12.73 17.88
N ARG A 81 -0.62 11.75 17.23
CA ARG A 81 0.57 11.05 17.74
C ARG A 81 1.56 10.78 16.62
N ALA A 82 2.84 10.99 16.86
CA ALA A 82 3.89 10.60 15.92
C ALA A 82 4.02 9.06 15.86
N ARG A 83 4.09 8.50 14.66
CA ARG A 83 4.30 7.06 14.41
C ARG A 83 5.56 6.80 13.57
N GLY A 84 5.93 5.54 13.44
CA GLY A 84 7.12 5.08 12.71
C GLY A 84 8.38 5.14 13.56
N ASN A 85 9.28 4.18 13.38
CA ASN A 85 10.54 4.12 14.14
C ASN A 85 11.60 5.02 13.50
N PHE A 86 11.87 4.83 12.21
CA PHE A 86 12.85 5.60 11.46
C PHE A 86 12.36 7.04 11.21
N ARG A 87 11.22 7.20 10.52
CA ARG A 87 10.71 8.51 10.13
C ARG A 87 10.46 9.45 11.32
N ARG A 88 10.00 8.93 12.46
CA ARG A 88 9.87 9.74 13.69
C ARG A 88 11.19 10.34 14.16
N LYS A 89 12.31 9.62 14.03
CA LYS A 89 13.62 10.12 14.46
C LYS A 89 14.22 11.05 13.40
N THR A 90 14.21 10.62 12.15
CA THR A 90 14.99 11.25 11.07
C THR A 90 14.25 12.35 10.31
N CYS A 91 12.95 12.20 10.10
CA CYS A 91 12.18 13.11 9.25
C CYS A 91 11.83 14.43 9.94
N TYR A 92 11.64 15.46 9.11
CA TYR A 92 11.03 16.72 9.52
C TYR A 92 9.57 16.50 9.95
N PHE A 93 8.72 16.01 9.03
CA PHE A 93 7.38 15.56 9.40
C PHE A 93 7.43 14.07 9.75
N ALA A 94 7.04 13.74 10.98
CA ALA A 94 6.78 12.35 11.33
C ALA A 94 5.38 11.99 10.82
N PRO A 95 5.17 10.78 10.25
CA PRO A 95 3.82 10.32 9.98
C PRO A 95 3.01 10.28 11.27
N LEU A 96 1.71 10.53 11.18
CA LEU A 96 0.84 10.69 12.34
C LEU A 96 -0.16 9.53 12.45
N LYS A 97 -0.55 9.23 13.69
CA LYS A 97 -1.80 8.53 13.99
C LYS A 97 -2.80 9.58 14.44
N LEU A 98 -3.93 9.65 13.74
CA LEU A 98 -5.08 10.48 14.07
C LEU A 98 -6.04 9.64 14.91
N LYS A 99 -6.58 10.21 15.98
CA LYS A 99 -7.59 9.57 16.83
C LYS A 99 -8.73 10.54 17.10
N PHE A 100 -9.94 10.11 16.80
CA PHE A 100 -11.18 10.86 16.95
C PHE A 100 -12.05 10.30 18.08
N SER A 101 -12.96 11.12 18.60
CA SER A 101 -14.06 10.68 19.47
C SER A 101 -15.28 10.31 18.61
N ASN A 102 -15.93 9.18 18.90
CA ASN A 102 -17.04 8.65 18.08
C ASN A 102 -18.16 9.69 17.89
N SER A 103 -18.58 10.35 18.96
CA SER A 103 -19.68 11.32 18.96
C SER A 103 -19.41 12.58 18.13
N ARG A 104 -18.22 12.74 17.56
CA ARG A 104 -17.84 13.92 16.76
C ARG A 104 -17.53 13.60 15.29
N ILE A 105 -17.57 12.33 14.90
CA ILE A 105 -17.28 11.93 13.51
C ILE A 105 -18.51 11.47 12.75
N GLU A 106 -19.63 11.25 13.43
CA GLU A 106 -20.92 10.95 12.81
C GLU A 106 -21.37 12.12 11.93
N GLY A 107 -21.81 11.82 10.71
CA GLY A 107 -22.17 12.82 9.70
C GLY A 107 -20.98 13.54 9.05
N THR A 108 -19.74 13.13 9.34
CA THR A 108 -18.54 13.73 8.73
C THR A 108 -17.88 12.76 7.75
N PRO A 109 -16.96 13.21 6.87
CA PRO A 109 -16.18 12.29 6.03
C PRO A 109 -15.41 11.24 6.84
N PHE A 110 -15.08 11.53 8.10
CA PHE A 110 -14.35 10.62 8.99
C PHE A 110 -15.25 9.61 9.72
N GLU A 111 -16.56 9.59 9.43
CA GLU A 111 -17.50 8.64 10.01
C GLU A 111 -16.98 7.20 9.85
N GLY A 112 -17.21 6.39 10.88
CA GLY A 112 -16.64 5.05 10.99
C GLY A 112 -15.17 5.06 11.39
N ASN A 113 -14.33 6.01 10.96
CA ASN A 113 -12.87 6.00 11.10
C ASN A 113 -12.33 6.69 12.37
N ARG A 114 -12.53 6.09 13.54
CA ARG A 114 -12.02 6.59 14.85
C ARG A 114 -10.50 6.72 14.92
N LYS A 115 -9.79 5.94 14.11
CA LYS A 115 -8.33 5.96 14.01
C LYS A 115 -7.95 5.94 12.55
N LEU A 116 -6.99 6.78 12.19
CA LEU A 116 -6.38 6.82 10.86
C LEU A 116 -4.88 6.97 10.99
N LYS A 117 -4.15 6.55 9.97
CA LYS A 117 -2.74 6.92 9.81
C LYS A 117 -2.67 7.99 8.73
N LEU A 118 -1.90 9.04 8.98
CA LEU A 118 -1.61 10.08 8.01
C LEU A 118 -0.13 9.98 7.63
N VAL A 119 0.14 9.67 6.38
CA VAL A 119 1.48 9.72 5.81
C VAL A 119 1.76 11.15 5.39
N LEU A 120 2.94 11.63 5.76
CA LEU A 120 3.44 12.96 5.47
C LEU A 120 4.80 12.84 4.77
N PRO A 121 5.21 13.86 4.00
CA PRO A 121 6.53 13.88 3.39
C PRO A 121 7.63 13.84 4.47
N CYS A 122 8.76 13.17 4.23
CA CYS A 122 9.80 13.06 5.25
C CYS A 122 10.60 14.37 5.43
N LEU A 123 10.94 15.05 4.34
CA LEU A 123 11.84 16.20 4.31
C LEU A 123 11.08 17.49 3.95
N LEU A 124 11.79 18.62 4.01
CA LEU A 124 11.35 19.91 3.47
C LEU A 124 12.13 20.18 2.18
N ASP A 125 11.83 19.45 1.12
CA ASP A 125 12.44 19.65 -0.19
C ASP A 125 11.38 19.88 -1.28
N ARG A 126 11.83 20.24 -2.48
CA ARG A 126 10.91 20.55 -3.59
C ARG A 126 10.13 19.34 -4.11
N ASN A 127 10.63 18.13 -3.91
CA ASN A 127 10.08 16.90 -4.50
C ASN A 127 9.42 16.01 -3.44
N THR A 128 9.24 16.51 -2.20
CA THR A 128 8.85 15.60 -1.10
C THR A 128 7.43 15.06 -1.30
N SER A 129 6.58 15.81 -2.00
CA SER A 129 5.24 15.35 -2.39
C SER A 129 5.29 14.23 -3.43
N ASP A 130 6.29 14.20 -4.31
CA ASP A 130 6.44 13.15 -5.34
C ASP A 130 6.77 11.80 -4.71
N TYR A 131 7.60 11.78 -3.66
CA TYR A 131 7.85 10.56 -2.88
C TYR A 131 6.59 10.06 -2.15
N VAL A 132 5.75 10.98 -1.66
CA VAL A 132 4.45 10.62 -1.07
C VAL A 132 3.51 10.03 -2.12
N LEU A 133 3.47 10.61 -3.33
CA LEU A 133 2.68 10.09 -4.45
C LEU A 133 3.12 8.70 -4.87
N ARG A 134 4.44 8.43 -4.92
CA ARG A 134 4.98 7.10 -5.21
C ARG A 134 4.64 6.08 -4.12
N GLU A 135 4.70 6.46 -2.84
CA GLU A 135 4.29 5.58 -1.74
C GLU A 135 2.77 5.30 -1.79
N TYR A 136 1.96 6.32 -2.07
CA TYR A 136 0.53 6.18 -2.28
C TYR A 136 0.20 5.24 -3.45
N LEU A 137 0.91 5.39 -4.58
CA LEU A 137 0.77 4.52 -5.75
C LEU A 137 1.00 3.05 -5.39
N ALA A 138 1.96 2.74 -4.52
CA ALA A 138 2.19 1.36 -4.07
C ALA A 138 0.93 0.76 -3.40
N TYR A 139 0.19 1.53 -2.58
CA TYR A 139 -1.08 1.06 -2.01
C TYR A 139 -2.14 0.82 -3.08
N LYS A 140 -2.27 1.72 -4.07
CA LYS A 140 -3.26 1.59 -5.15
C LYS A 140 -2.97 0.40 -6.07
N LEU A 141 -1.69 0.14 -6.36
CA LEU A 141 -1.28 -1.05 -7.11
C LEU A 141 -1.57 -2.34 -6.35
N TYR A 142 -1.38 -2.36 -5.02
CA TYR A 142 -1.71 -3.53 -4.21
C TYR A 142 -3.22 -3.79 -4.15
N GLU A 143 -4.04 -2.74 -4.08
CA GLU A 143 -5.51 -2.84 -4.16
C GLU A 143 -5.99 -3.50 -5.45
N ILE A 144 -5.34 -3.23 -6.59
CA ILE A 144 -5.64 -3.91 -7.86
C ILE A 144 -5.19 -5.38 -7.80
N LEU A 145 -4.05 -5.65 -7.19
CA LEU A 145 -3.47 -6.99 -7.18
C LEU A 145 -4.23 -7.96 -6.27
N ALA A 146 -4.54 -7.55 -5.05
CA ALA A 146 -4.94 -8.43 -3.96
C ALA A 146 -6.26 -7.99 -3.31
N PRO A 147 -7.15 -8.94 -2.98
CA PRO A 147 -8.48 -8.60 -2.46
C PRO A 147 -8.47 -8.08 -1.02
N TYR A 148 -7.46 -8.42 -0.21
CA TYR A 148 -7.32 -7.96 1.18
C TYR A 148 -6.23 -6.91 1.28
N HIS A 149 -6.62 -5.65 1.43
CA HIS A 149 -5.70 -4.52 1.41
C HIS A 149 -6.22 -3.38 2.27
N PHE A 150 -5.35 -2.48 2.72
CA PHE A 150 -5.78 -1.23 3.33
C PHE A 150 -6.38 -0.29 2.28
N LYS A 151 -7.41 0.46 2.66
CA LYS A 151 -7.86 1.61 1.87
C LYS A 151 -6.99 2.84 2.13
N THR A 152 -6.78 3.64 1.09
CA THR A 152 -6.04 4.89 1.16
C THR A 152 -6.77 6.01 0.42
N ARG A 153 -6.53 7.26 0.86
CA ARG A 153 -7.05 8.45 0.18
C ARG A 153 -6.02 9.58 0.24
N LEU A 154 -5.73 10.18 -0.91
CA LEU A 154 -4.85 11.36 -0.98
C LEU A 154 -5.45 12.54 -0.21
N THR A 155 -4.58 13.42 0.28
CA THR A 155 -5.00 14.65 0.94
C THR A 155 -4.04 15.78 0.62
N GLU A 156 -4.60 16.97 0.41
CA GLU A 156 -3.87 18.23 0.25
C GLU A 156 -3.86 18.93 1.61
N ILE A 157 -2.68 19.12 2.19
CA ILE A 157 -2.54 19.50 3.59
C ILE A 157 -1.97 20.91 3.70
N SER A 158 -2.76 21.82 4.25
CA SER A 158 -2.26 23.10 4.77
C SER A 158 -1.92 22.94 6.26
N LEU A 159 -0.63 22.85 6.58
CA LEU A 159 -0.14 22.64 7.94
C LEU A 159 0.45 23.93 8.52
N VAL A 160 -0.12 24.42 9.62
CA VAL A 160 0.43 25.52 10.41
C VAL A 160 1.21 24.98 11.60
N GLU A 161 2.50 25.28 11.63
CA GLU A 161 3.43 24.86 12.69
C GLU A 161 3.85 26.05 13.56
N ALA A 162 3.60 25.95 14.87
CA ALA A 162 4.15 26.89 15.83
C ALA A 162 5.65 26.59 16.08
N LYS A 163 6.52 27.56 15.77
CA LYS A 163 7.96 27.54 16.04
C LYS A 163 8.35 28.71 16.94
N GLY A 164 8.30 28.47 18.24
CA GLY A 164 8.54 29.52 19.24
C GLY A 164 7.46 30.60 19.16
N ARG A 165 7.84 31.83 18.80
CA ARG A 165 6.92 32.97 18.65
C ARG A 165 6.39 33.16 17.22
N ARG A 166 6.81 32.33 16.26
CA ARG A 166 6.43 32.43 14.85
C ARG A 166 5.58 31.23 14.44
N GLU A 167 4.70 31.44 13.47
CA GLU A 167 4.00 30.36 12.77
C GLU A 167 4.65 30.16 11.39
N VAL A 168 4.80 28.90 10.98
CA VAL A 168 5.28 28.52 9.65
C VAL A 168 4.19 27.69 8.98
N SER A 169 3.79 28.09 7.79
CA SER A 169 2.80 27.36 6.99
C SER A 169 3.50 26.47 5.96
N HIS A 170 3.02 25.24 5.84
CA HIS A 170 3.45 24.27 4.85
C HIS A 170 2.25 23.86 4.00
N SER A 171 2.44 23.73 2.70
CA SER A 171 1.47 23.12 1.79
C SER A 171 2.10 21.86 1.21
N VAL A 172 1.56 20.70 1.55
CA VAL A 172 2.14 19.39 1.19
C VAL A 172 1.06 18.40 0.81
N LEU A 173 1.43 17.40 -0.02
CA LEU A 173 0.61 16.21 -0.19
C LEU A 173 0.85 15.21 0.94
N GLY A 174 -0.20 14.52 1.33
CA GLY A 174 -0.18 13.36 2.21
C GLY A 174 -1.21 12.34 1.75
N PHE A 175 -1.34 11.25 2.51
CA PHE A 175 -2.48 10.35 2.33
C PHE A 175 -2.88 9.70 3.66
N LEU A 176 -4.17 9.44 3.77
CA LEU A 176 -4.78 8.72 4.87
C LEU A 176 -4.75 7.22 4.56
N ILE A 177 -4.48 6.41 5.58
CA ILE A 177 -4.55 4.95 5.51
C ILE A 177 -5.53 4.45 6.57
N GLU A 178 -6.39 3.52 6.16
CA GLU A 178 -7.26 2.74 7.01
C GLU A 178 -6.50 2.10 8.20
N ASP A 179 -7.11 2.08 9.37
CA ASP A 179 -6.56 1.36 10.53
C ASP A 179 -6.93 -0.14 10.46
N MET A 180 -6.09 -0.99 11.07
CA MET A 180 -6.28 -2.45 11.00
C MET A 180 -7.62 -2.86 11.61
N ASP A 181 -8.09 -2.15 12.64
CA ASP A 181 -9.39 -2.39 13.26
C ASP A 181 -10.54 -2.36 12.23
N TYR A 182 -10.47 -1.49 11.21
CA TYR A 182 -11.49 -1.35 10.17
C TYR A 182 -11.36 -2.38 9.05
N LEU A 183 -10.12 -2.68 8.67
CA LEU A 183 -9.85 -3.76 7.73
C LEU A 183 -10.40 -5.08 8.27
N THR A 184 -10.17 -5.37 9.57
CA THR A 184 -10.72 -6.58 10.20
C THR A 184 -12.24 -6.61 10.20
N LEU A 185 -12.91 -5.47 10.42
CA LEU A 185 -14.37 -5.41 10.33
C LEU A 185 -14.86 -5.65 8.90
N ARG A 186 -14.24 -5.00 7.90
CA ARG A 186 -14.61 -5.08 6.49
C ARG A 186 -14.56 -6.50 5.92
N TYR A 187 -13.63 -7.31 6.41
CA TYR A 187 -13.45 -8.71 5.97
C TYR A 187 -13.88 -9.74 7.02
N GLU A 188 -14.65 -9.33 8.05
CA GLU A 188 -15.13 -10.20 9.13
C GLU A 188 -14.01 -11.06 9.74
N GLY A 189 -12.82 -10.47 9.84
CA GLY A 189 -11.58 -11.14 10.19
C GLY A 189 -10.97 -10.68 11.50
N GLN A 190 -9.76 -11.18 11.78
CA GLN A 190 -9.02 -10.85 13.00
C GLN A 190 -7.54 -10.61 12.69
N GLU A 191 -6.92 -9.62 13.35
CA GLU A 191 -5.47 -9.43 13.29
C GLU A 191 -4.76 -10.53 14.10
N ILE A 192 -3.88 -11.29 13.45
CA ILE A 192 -3.00 -12.25 14.13
C ILE A 192 -1.73 -11.52 14.56
N LYS A 193 -1.49 -11.39 15.87
CA LYS A 193 -0.28 -10.75 16.43
C LYS A 193 0.87 -11.69 16.72
N ARG A 194 0.59 -13.00 16.87
CA ARG A 194 1.63 -14.02 17.10
C ARG A 194 2.42 -14.26 15.81
N LEU A 195 3.68 -14.64 15.94
CA LEU A 195 4.50 -15.00 14.78
C LEU A 195 4.00 -16.32 14.19
N ILE A 196 3.83 -16.35 12.87
CA ILE A 196 3.40 -17.52 12.11
C ILE A 196 4.47 -17.82 11.07
N HIS A 197 4.76 -19.10 10.84
CA HIS A 197 5.68 -19.47 9.78
C HIS A 197 5.05 -19.15 8.41
N PRO A 198 5.76 -18.49 7.48
CA PRO A 198 5.16 -18.07 6.22
C PRO A 198 4.60 -19.21 5.34
N LEU A 199 5.08 -20.45 5.51
CA LEU A 199 4.49 -21.62 4.83
C LEU A 199 3.09 -22.00 5.35
N GLN A 200 2.66 -21.46 6.50
CA GLN A 200 1.32 -21.68 7.06
C GLN A 200 0.31 -20.61 6.59
N HIS A 201 0.74 -19.65 5.79
CA HIS A 201 -0.13 -18.64 5.19
C HIS A 201 -0.81 -19.20 3.94
N ASP A 202 -1.96 -18.63 3.57
CA ASP A 202 -2.66 -18.97 2.32
C ASP A 202 -1.68 -18.87 1.12
N PRO A 203 -1.53 -19.94 0.32
CA PRO A 203 -0.54 -19.96 -0.76
C PRO A 203 -0.71 -18.83 -1.77
N ILE A 204 -1.94 -18.60 -2.24
CA ILE A 204 -2.22 -17.60 -3.27
C ILE A 204 -1.95 -16.19 -2.76
N SER A 205 -2.49 -15.84 -1.60
CA SER A 205 -2.31 -14.51 -0.99
C SER A 205 -0.83 -14.25 -0.64
N SER A 206 -0.09 -15.29 -0.27
CA SER A 206 1.35 -15.19 -0.01
C SER A 206 2.14 -14.90 -1.28
N ILE A 207 1.84 -15.58 -2.39
CA ILE A 207 2.49 -15.35 -3.68
C ILE A 207 2.13 -13.95 -4.20
N GLN A 208 0.87 -13.53 -4.11
CA GLN A 208 0.44 -12.17 -4.47
C GLN A 208 1.22 -11.11 -3.70
N ASN A 209 1.37 -11.26 -2.37
CA ASN A 209 2.20 -10.37 -1.58
C ASN A 209 3.65 -10.38 -2.06
N SER A 210 4.27 -11.54 -2.28
CA SER A 210 5.67 -11.60 -2.73
C SER A 210 5.89 -11.02 -4.13
N PHE A 211 4.95 -11.19 -5.06
CA PHE A 211 4.97 -10.55 -6.38
C PHE A 211 4.85 -9.03 -6.25
N PHE A 212 3.96 -8.54 -5.39
CA PHE A 212 3.84 -7.12 -5.11
C PHE A 212 5.14 -6.53 -4.54
N GLN A 213 5.71 -7.15 -3.50
CA GLN A 213 6.95 -6.67 -2.90
C GLN A 213 8.10 -6.67 -3.92
N PHE A 214 8.14 -7.67 -4.81
CA PHE A 214 9.09 -7.70 -5.93
C PHE A 214 8.83 -6.60 -6.95
N MET A 215 7.58 -6.36 -7.35
CA MET A 215 7.18 -5.30 -8.28
C MET A 215 7.70 -3.94 -7.83
N ILE A 216 7.50 -3.60 -6.55
CA ILE A 216 7.93 -2.32 -5.98
C ILE A 216 9.38 -2.32 -5.46
N ALA A 217 10.14 -3.41 -5.67
CA ALA A 217 11.48 -3.65 -5.12
C ALA A 217 11.59 -3.35 -3.61
N ASN A 218 10.61 -3.79 -2.83
CA ASN A 218 10.66 -3.64 -1.39
C ASN A 218 11.31 -4.85 -0.74
N THR A 219 12.44 -4.62 -0.07
CA THR A 219 13.09 -5.64 0.77
C THR A 219 12.85 -5.43 2.25
N ASP A 220 12.39 -4.25 2.67
CA ASP A 220 12.14 -3.86 4.06
C ASP A 220 10.83 -4.44 4.61
N TYR A 221 10.70 -5.77 4.58
CA TYR A 221 9.55 -6.47 5.15
C TYR A 221 9.90 -7.87 5.65
N SER A 222 9.07 -8.40 6.53
CA SER A 222 9.11 -9.81 6.93
C SER A 222 7.72 -10.26 7.35
N THR A 223 7.15 -11.21 6.60
CA THR A 223 5.86 -11.82 6.93
C THR A 223 5.92 -12.67 8.20
N LYS A 224 7.08 -13.27 8.49
CA LYS A 224 7.32 -14.02 9.74
C LYS A 224 7.38 -13.10 10.95
N GLN A 225 8.16 -12.02 10.86
CA GLN A 225 8.36 -11.06 11.96
C GLN A 225 7.27 -10.00 12.04
N GLN A 226 6.33 -9.98 11.08
CA GLN A 226 5.33 -8.93 10.91
C GLN A 226 5.94 -7.52 10.86
N HIS A 227 7.13 -7.40 10.27
CA HIS A 227 7.78 -6.13 9.98
C HIS A 227 7.26 -5.60 8.64
N ASN A 228 6.64 -4.42 8.66
CA ASN A 228 5.95 -3.83 7.49
C ASN A 228 4.95 -4.79 6.82
N GLN A 229 4.38 -5.70 7.61
CA GLN A 229 3.38 -6.70 7.22
C GLN A 229 2.48 -6.96 8.42
N LYS A 230 1.17 -7.08 8.20
CA LYS A 230 0.23 -7.63 9.17
C LYS A 230 -0.26 -8.99 8.71
N LEU A 231 -0.78 -9.79 9.64
CA LEU A 231 -1.50 -11.02 9.31
C LEU A 231 -2.98 -10.84 9.64
N LEU A 232 -3.82 -11.09 8.64
CA LEU A 232 -5.27 -11.17 8.77
C LEU A 232 -5.68 -12.64 8.77
N PHE A 233 -6.49 -13.05 9.73
CA PHE A 233 -7.28 -14.27 9.62
C PHE A 233 -8.67 -13.90 9.10
N ALA A 234 -9.00 -14.34 7.89
CA ALA A 234 -10.33 -14.13 7.29
C ALA A 234 -10.62 -15.29 6.34
N ASN A 235 -11.89 -15.70 6.22
CA ASN A 235 -12.30 -16.79 5.33
C ASN A 235 -11.44 -18.07 5.49
N ASN A 236 -11.15 -18.44 6.75
CA ASN A 236 -10.29 -19.56 7.15
C ASN A 236 -8.86 -19.53 6.56
N LYS A 237 -8.37 -18.35 6.17
CA LYS A 237 -7.06 -18.14 5.59
C LYS A 237 -6.23 -17.20 6.45
N ILE A 238 -4.92 -17.46 6.52
CA ILE A 238 -3.94 -16.52 7.08
C ILE A 238 -3.35 -15.73 5.92
N ILE A 239 -3.66 -14.45 5.86
CA ILE A 239 -3.39 -13.56 4.73
C ILE A 239 -2.37 -12.49 5.15
N PRO A 240 -1.21 -12.38 4.48
CA PRO A 240 -0.30 -11.27 4.69
C PRO A 240 -0.86 -9.99 4.06
N VAL A 241 -0.93 -8.92 4.85
CA VAL A 241 -1.37 -7.58 4.41
C VAL A 241 -0.20 -6.60 4.55
N PRO A 242 0.41 -6.15 3.44
CA PRO A 242 1.57 -5.28 3.44
C PRO A 242 1.22 -3.82 3.75
N TYR A 243 2.16 -3.09 4.35
CA TYR A 243 2.08 -1.64 4.59
C TYR A 243 3.49 -1.05 4.80
N ASP A 244 3.61 0.28 4.85
CA ASP A 244 4.89 1.01 4.95
C ASP A 244 5.82 0.71 3.77
N PHE A 245 5.68 1.49 2.69
CA PHE A 245 6.41 1.28 1.42
C PHE A 245 7.51 2.30 1.18
N ASP A 246 7.83 3.13 2.17
CA ASP A 246 8.75 4.26 2.02
C ASP A 246 10.20 3.86 1.69
N MET A 247 10.58 2.64 2.05
CA MET A 247 11.90 2.06 1.78
C MET A 247 11.99 1.30 0.45
N SER A 248 10.94 1.32 -0.39
CA SER A 248 10.92 0.55 -1.64
C SER A 248 11.62 1.25 -2.80
N GLY A 249 12.07 0.46 -3.79
CA GLY A 249 12.63 1.00 -5.04
C GLY A 249 11.66 1.78 -5.90
N LEU A 250 10.34 1.51 -5.82
CA LEU A 250 9.33 2.36 -6.48
C LEU A 250 9.32 3.77 -5.88
N VAL A 251 9.45 3.90 -4.56
CA VAL A 251 9.52 5.20 -3.91
C VAL A 251 10.87 5.85 -4.21
N ASN A 252 11.97 5.09 -4.09
CA ASN A 252 13.33 5.57 -4.28
C ASN A 252 13.60 6.87 -3.50
N ALA A 253 13.12 6.93 -2.26
CA ALA A 253 13.34 8.09 -1.40
C ALA A 253 14.84 8.24 -1.09
N PRO A 254 15.35 9.47 -0.89
CA PRO A 254 16.78 9.70 -0.68
C PRO A 254 17.34 9.07 0.61
N TYR A 255 16.46 8.71 1.55
CA TYR A 255 16.82 8.01 2.78
C TYR A 255 16.56 6.50 2.72
N ALA A 256 16.03 5.98 1.62
CA ALA A 256 15.71 4.57 1.48
C ALA A 256 17.00 3.74 1.50
N ALA A 257 16.95 2.58 2.16
CA ALA A 257 18.08 1.68 2.27
C ALA A 257 17.66 0.23 2.07
N VAL A 258 18.54 -0.56 1.46
CA VAL A 258 18.37 -2.01 1.34
C VAL A 258 18.48 -2.64 2.72
N THR A 259 17.45 -3.36 3.15
CA THR A 259 17.39 -4.01 4.47
C THR A 259 16.77 -5.40 4.39
N ASN A 260 16.92 -6.18 5.46
CA ASN A 260 16.30 -7.51 5.58
C ASN A 260 16.63 -8.50 4.43
N ILE A 261 17.85 -8.42 3.87
CA ILE A 261 18.31 -9.28 2.76
C ILE A 261 19.29 -10.39 3.20
N GLN A 262 19.62 -10.49 4.49
CA GLN A 262 20.72 -11.36 4.98
C GLN A 262 20.53 -12.84 4.66
N ASN A 263 19.28 -13.29 4.49
CA ASN A 263 18.93 -14.69 4.23
C ASN A 263 18.54 -14.95 2.77
N LEU A 264 18.86 -14.03 1.85
CA LEU A 264 18.54 -14.17 0.43
C LEU A 264 19.75 -14.67 -0.35
N SER A 265 19.50 -15.50 -1.35
CA SER A 265 20.52 -15.85 -2.34
C SER A 265 20.71 -14.68 -3.29
N GLY A 266 21.93 -14.15 -3.37
CA GLY A 266 22.29 -12.99 -4.19
C GLY A 266 22.46 -11.71 -3.37
N SER A 267 23.21 -10.77 -3.93
CA SER A 267 23.39 -9.43 -3.38
C SER A 267 22.66 -8.41 -4.24
N ILE A 268 22.06 -7.44 -3.57
CA ILE A 268 21.58 -6.20 -4.18
C ILE A 268 22.18 -5.05 -3.38
N SER A 269 22.42 -3.92 -4.04
CA SER A 269 23.07 -2.76 -3.42
C SER A 269 22.20 -1.51 -3.52
N MET A 270 21.35 -1.43 -4.54
CA MET A 270 20.44 -0.31 -4.76
C MET A 270 19.03 -0.68 -4.30
N VAL A 271 18.30 0.28 -3.75
CA VAL A 271 16.89 0.08 -3.38
C VAL A 271 15.99 -0.23 -4.58
N THR A 272 16.43 0.17 -5.79
CA THR A 272 15.77 -0.11 -7.06
C THR A 272 16.06 -1.51 -7.61
N ASP A 273 17.03 -2.24 -7.03
CA ASP A 273 17.31 -3.61 -7.43
C ASP A 273 16.20 -4.54 -6.93
N ARG A 274 15.58 -5.28 -7.85
CA ARG A 274 14.57 -6.28 -7.49
C ARG A 274 15.23 -7.59 -7.04
N ILE A 275 14.79 -8.10 -5.90
CA ILE A 275 15.10 -9.46 -5.46
C ILE A 275 13.83 -10.15 -4.94
N TYR A 276 13.54 -11.33 -5.48
CA TYR A 276 12.36 -12.09 -5.05
C TYR A 276 12.62 -12.72 -3.68
N LYS A 277 11.64 -12.57 -2.78
CA LYS A 277 11.74 -12.95 -1.36
C LYS A 277 10.58 -13.86 -0.91
N GLY A 278 9.80 -14.35 -1.87
CA GLY A 278 8.74 -15.32 -1.62
C GLY A 278 9.29 -16.70 -1.28
N TYR A 279 8.51 -17.45 -0.51
CA TYR A 279 8.84 -18.83 -0.17
C TYR A 279 8.41 -19.77 -1.28
N GLU A 280 9.05 -20.94 -1.32
CA GLU A 280 8.66 -22.03 -2.19
C GLU A 280 7.17 -22.39 -2.00
N ARG A 281 6.51 -22.61 -3.15
CA ARG A 281 5.11 -22.94 -3.34
C ARG A 281 5.01 -23.80 -4.60
N GLU A 282 3.88 -24.45 -4.79
CA GLU A 282 3.61 -25.16 -6.04
C GLU A 282 3.74 -24.21 -7.23
N GLU A 283 4.46 -24.65 -8.26
CA GLU A 283 4.73 -23.86 -9.46
C GLU A 283 3.44 -23.45 -10.17
N ALA A 284 2.42 -24.31 -10.17
CA ALA A 284 1.10 -23.99 -10.69
C ALA A 284 0.46 -22.76 -10.02
N HIS A 285 0.66 -22.58 -8.70
CA HIS A 285 0.17 -21.38 -8.00
C HIS A 285 0.98 -20.14 -8.37
N LEU A 286 2.30 -20.26 -8.57
CA LEU A 286 3.16 -19.17 -9.01
C LEU A 286 2.77 -18.69 -10.42
N GLU A 287 2.53 -19.63 -11.33
CA GLU A 287 2.10 -19.34 -12.70
C GLU A 287 0.68 -18.77 -12.73
N MET A 288 -0.25 -19.29 -11.91
CA MET A 288 -1.59 -18.72 -11.76
C MET A 288 -1.53 -17.25 -11.34
N VAL A 289 -0.71 -16.90 -10.34
CA VAL A 289 -0.55 -15.51 -9.90
C VAL A 289 0.18 -14.66 -10.93
N ARG A 290 1.17 -15.21 -11.65
CA ARG A 290 1.83 -14.54 -12.79
C ARG A 290 0.81 -14.13 -13.84
N GLN A 291 -0.05 -15.05 -14.29
CA GLN A 291 -1.08 -14.76 -15.30
C GLN A 291 -2.11 -13.74 -14.79
N ALA A 292 -2.52 -13.86 -13.52
CA ALA A 292 -3.40 -12.86 -12.89
C ALA A 292 -2.77 -11.45 -12.82
N CYS A 293 -1.47 -11.36 -12.55
CA CYS A 293 -0.73 -10.10 -12.60
C CYS A 293 -0.69 -9.51 -14.02
N LEU A 294 -0.37 -10.34 -15.02
CA LEU A 294 -0.31 -9.93 -16.42
C LEU A 294 -1.68 -9.40 -16.92
N ALA A 295 -2.77 -10.09 -16.58
CA ALA A 295 -4.12 -9.63 -16.87
C ALA A 295 -4.45 -8.27 -16.22
N LYS A 296 -3.81 -7.94 -15.10
CA LYS A 296 -3.97 -6.66 -14.38
C LYS A 296 -3.05 -5.54 -14.87
N LYS A 297 -2.08 -5.83 -15.75
CA LYS A 297 -1.14 -4.86 -16.33
C LYS A 297 -1.82 -3.57 -16.82
N PRO A 298 -2.85 -3.59 -17.69
CA PRO A 298 -3.46 -2.36 -18.20
C PRO A 298 -4.09 -1.52 -17.08
N PHE A 299 -4.73 -2.15 -16.09
CA PHE A 299 -5.34 -1.45 -14.96
C PHE A 299 -4.30 -0.79 -14.06
N MET A 300 -3.19 -1.48 -13.80
CA MET A 300 -2.08 -0.93 -13.02
C MET A 300 -1.40 0.25 -13.73
N LEU A 301 -1.12 0.14 -15.02
CA LEU A 301 -0.52 1.25 -15.79
C LEU A 301 -1.46 2.45 -15.93
N ASN A 302 -2.77 2.20 -16.02
CA ASN A 302 -3.76 3.26 -15.97
C ASN A 302 -3.77 3.96 -14.59
N GLU A 303 -3.68 3.21 -13.50
CA GLU A 303 -3.60 3.78 -12.14
C GLU A 303 -2.36 4.66 -11.95
N VAL A 304 -1.20 4.25 -12.49
CA VAL A 304 0.00 5.11 -12.54
C VAL A 304 -0.29 6.41 -13.29
N SER A 305 -0.97 6.33 -14.44
CA SER A 305 -1.24 7.49 -15.29
C SER A 305 -2.17 8.52 -14.63
N LYS A 306 -3.12 8.07 -13.79
CA LYS A 306 -4.07 8.96 -13.08
C LYS A 306 -3.39 10.00 -12.19
N ILE A 307 -2.22 9.68 -11.62
CA ILE A 307 -1.52 10.58 -10.70
C ILE A 307 -0.47 11.46 -11.39
N LYS A 308 -0.28 11.33 -12.71
CA LYS A 308 0.74 12.04 -13.49
C LYS A 308 0.74 13.55 -13.24
N GLU A 309 -0.42 14.19 -13.38
CA GLU A 309 -0.57 15.65 -13.26
C GLU A 309 -0.37 16.17 -11.82
N ARG A 310 -0.19 15.28 -10.84
CA ARG A 310 0.10 15.64 -9.44
C ARG A 310 1.59 15.68 -9.13
N PHE A 311 2.43 15.09 -9.99
CA PHE A 311 3.88 15.14 -9.80
C PHE A 311 4.40 16.56 -10.05
N GLN A 312 5.26 17.03 -9.17
CA GLN A 312 5.95 18.30 -9.31
C GLN A 312 7.08 18.19 -10.33
N ASP A 313 7.79 17.05 -10.32
CA ASP A 313 8.83 16.72 -11.27
C ASP A 313 8.36 15.63 -12.26
N PRO A 314 8.21 15.94 -13.56
CA PRO A 314 7.86 14.95 -14.59
C PRO A 314 8.85 13.79 -14.68
N GLY A 315 10.11 13.99 -14.30
CA GLY A 315 11.12 12.94 -14.22
C GLY A 315 10.80 11.91 -13.15
N GLN A 316 10.33 12.34 -11.97
CA GLN A 316 9.90 11.44 -10.90
C GLN A 316 8.71 10.58 -11.32
N TYR A 317 7.77 11.15 -12.07
CA TYR A 317 6.67 10.39 -12.68
C TYR A 317 7.19 9.36 -13.68
N LYS A 318 8.02 9.79 -14.64
CA LYS A 318 8.54 8.91 -15.69
C LYS A 318 9.28 7.72 -15.11
N GLU A 319 10.17 7.97 -14.16
CA GLU A 319 10.89 6.92 -13.44
C GLU A 319 9.94 5.93 -12.75
N ALA A 320 8.89 6.41 -12.06
CA ALA A 320 7.93 5.51 -11.40
C ALA A 320 7.15 4.65 -12.41
N SER A 321 6.74 5.26 -13.52
CA SER A 321 6.03 4.59 -14.62
C SER A 321 6.90 3.52 -15.27
N ASP A 322 8.13 3.87 -15.65
CA ASP A 322 9.09 2.93 -16.25
C ASP A 322 9.45 1.82 -15.27
N PHE A 323 9.55 2.14 -13.97
CA PHE A 323 9.81 1.16 -12.93
C PHE A 323 8.70 0.12 -12.90
N ILE A 324 7.42 0.51 -12.85
CA ILE A 324 6.30 -0.44 -12.88
C ILE A 324 6.24 -1.21 -14.20
N ALA A 325 6.46 -0.56 -15.35
CA ALA A 325 6.49 -1.24 -16.65
C ALA A 325 7.54 -2.36 -16.69
N SER A 326 8.76 -2.09 -16.18
CA SER A 326 9.86 -3.07 -16.18
C SER A 326 9.58 -4.32 -15.31
N PHE A 327 8.64 -4.26 -14.37
CA PHE A 327 8.19 -5.47 -13.67
C PHE A 327 7.44 -6.42 -14.61
N PHE A 328 6.59 -5.86 -15.48
CA PHE A 328 5.85 -6.67 -16.45
C PHE A 328 6.77 -7.25 -17.52
N ASP A 329 7.83 -6.54 -17.92
CA ASP A 329 8.85 -7.08 -18.83
C ASP A 329 9.56 -8.33 -18.27
N ILE A 330 9.58 -8.49 -16.94
CA ILE A 330 10.09 -9.69 -16.26
C ILE A 330 9.03 -10.79 -16.27
N LEU A 331 7.76 -10.45 -16.03
CA LEU A 331 6.67 -11.43 -16.02
C LEU A 331 6.31 -11.93 -17.43
N GLU A 332 6.50 -11.15 -18.48
CA GLU A 332 6.17 -11.54 -19.86
C GLU A 332 7.24 -12.45 -20.50
N ASP A 333 8.46 -12.42 -19.95
CA ASP A 333 9.60 -13.21 -20.45
C ASP A 333 9.83 -14.43 -19.55
N ASP A 334 9.58 -15.63 -20.08
CA ASP A 334 9.72 -16.89 -19.33
C ASP A 334 11.12 -17.10 -18.75
N LYS A 335 12.17 -16.68 -19.47
CA LYS A 335 13.55 -16.84 -18.99
C LYS A 335 13.83 -15.88 -17.85
N LYS A 336 13.35 -14.63 -17.94
CA LYS A 336 13.48 -13.66 -16.84
C LYS A 336 12.66 -14.09 -15.62
N PHE A 337 11.43 -14.55 -15.83
CA PHE A 337 10.56 -15.06 -14.78
C PHE A 337 11.21 -16.25 -14.05
N ALA A 338 11.67 -17.25 -14.80
CA ALA A 338 12.36 -18.41 -14.25
C ALA A 338 13.62 -18.00 -13.46
N LYS A 339 14.44 -17.09 -14.00
CA LYS A 339 15.69 -16.65 -13.34
C LYS A 339 15.47 -15.79 -12.10
N GLN A 340 14.53 -14.86 -12.16
CA GLN A 340 14.39 -13.81 -11.13
C GLN A 340 13.37 -14.15 -10.05
N ILE A 341 12.42 -15.05 -10.33
CA ILE A 341 11.37 -15.46 -9.39
C ILE A 341 11.52 -16.94 -9.02
N LEU A 342 11.38 -17.88 -9.97
CA LEU A 342 11.41 -19.31 -9.66
C LEU A 342 12.78 -19.77 -9.10
N GLY A 343 13.87 -19.26 -9.68
CA GLY A 343 15.24 -19.53 -9.23
C GLY A 343 15.64 -18.82 -7.92
N ARG A 344 14.72 -18.08 -7.30
CA ARG A 344 14.94 -17.28 -6.09
C ARG A 344 13.98 -17.64 -4.94
N LEU A 345 13.20 -18.70 -5.09
CA LEU A 345 12.28 -19.17 -4.05
C LEU A 345 13.04 -19.52 -2.76
N ARG A 346 12.50 -19.08 -1.63
CA ARG A 346 13.08 -19.36 -0.31
C ARG A 346 12.54 -20.67 0.24
N THR A 347 13.45 -21.56 0.63
CA THR A 347 13.10 -22.84 1.27
C THR A 347 13.11 -22.78 2.79
N ARG A 348 13.67 -21.72 3.39
CA ARG A 348 13.81 -21.52 4.85
C ARG A 348 13.55 -20.09 5.32
#